data_AF-A0A4R1RSC2-F1
#
_entry.id   AF-A0A4R1RSC2-F1
#
_cell.length_a   1.000
_cell.length_b   1.000
_cell.length_c   1.000
_cell.angle_alpha   90.00
_cell.angle_beta   90.00
_cell.angle_gamma   90.00
#
_symmetry.space_group_name_H-M   'P 1'
#
loop_
_entity.id
_entity.type
_entity.pdbx_description
1 polymer ?
#
loop_
_entity_poly.entity_id
_entity_poly.type
_entity_poly.pdbx_seq_one_letter_code
_entity_poly.pdbx_strand_id
1 'polypeptide(L)'
;MKTPRILIHLDRLVANFECLRRRAGAAGMELTVVLKGVAGDLRIARSLIEAGAREIGDSRSENLHRFQQLFPATRRVLLRLPSLGRLAEIAAVADLSLNTEVKTLASLHSVVQRHEVMLMIDLGDLREGVDEAGLTQLARCCRRLPNLRVTAAGTNFSCFAGAVPTVEKLAHLAGLAEQLRNEFGFPVTWVSGGNSSSLPLLYRKELPPGINHLRIGEGILLGRETMAGTLLPDLRGDAFVVEAEVIQAQRKPARTEGETGLDAFGRRPVFPEAEPGWRALLNIGHQDSPLNGLTPLDPGFTLLGGSSDYAVLACEKKPRLGQRVRFSPNYWSLLSLMTSPYVYKEYVED
;
A
#
# COMPACT_ATOMS: atom_id res chain seq x y z
N MET A 1 6.03 19.61 -21.56
CA MET A 1 6.32 18.45 -20.70
C MET A 1 5.28 17.38 -21.01
N LYS A 2 5.62 16.08 -20.96
CA LYS A 2 4.71 15.01 -21.39
C LYS A 2 3.65 14.70 -20.33
N THR A 3 2.42 14.44 -20.75
CA THR A 3 1.27 14.04 -19.92
C THR A 3 0.62 12.78 -20.52
N PRO A 4 -0.08 11.95 -19.73
CA PRO A 4 -0.30 12.09 -18.29
C PRO A 4 0.96 11.77 -17.48
N ARG A 5 1.15 12.45 -16.35
CA ARG A 5 2.32 12.24 -15.48
C ARG A 5 1.96 12.30 -14.01
N ILE A 6 2.79 11.67 -13.18
CA ILE A 6 2.77 11.79 -11.74
C ILE A 6 4.06 12.48 -11.28
N LEU A 7 3.89 13.58 -10.55
CA LEU A 7 4.95 14.31 -9.86
C LEU A 7 5.15 13.65 -8.48
N ILE A 8 6.41 13.40 -8.13
CA ILE A 8 6.81 12.66 -6.92
C ILE A 8 7.77 13.55 -6.12
N HIS A 9 7.32 14.00 -4.94
CA HIS A 9 8.10 14.84 -4.03
C HIS A 9 8.80 13.98 -2.97
N LEU A 10 10.09 13.70 -3.18
CA LEU A 10 10.86 12.78 -2.32
C LEU A 10 11.07 13.34 -0.91
N ASP A 11 11.27 14.65 -0.79
CA ASP A 11 11.40 15.37 0.48
C ASP A 11 10.18 15.14 1.39
N ARG A 12 8.97 15.13 0.80
CA ARG A 12 7.70 14.93 1.53
C ARG A 12 7.54 13.50 2.01
N LEU A 13 7.97 12.53 1.19
CA LEU A 13 8.00 11.12 1.57
C LEU A 13 8.98 10.88 2.73
N VAL A 14 10.17 11.48 2.66
CA VAL A 14 11.17 11.43 3.73
C VAL A 14 10.62 12.07 5.00
N ALA A 15 10.02 13.26 4.91
CA ALA A 15 9.41 13.93 6.06
C ALA A 15 8.33 13.08 6.74
N ASN A 16 7.43 12.45 5.95
CA ASN A 16 6.41 11.54 6.46
C ASN A 16 7.04 10.35 7.20
N PHE A 17 8.04 9.72 6.59
CA PHE A 17 8.74 8.59 7.18
C PHE A 17 9.45 8.96 8.48
N GLU A 18 10.20 10.07 8.51
CA GLU A 18 10.91 10.50 9.71
C GLU A 18 9.97 10.83 10.86
N CYS A 19 8.82 11.44 10.54
CA CYS A 19 7.79 11.74 11.51
C CYS A 19 7.20 10.46 12.14
N LEU A 20 6.81 9.52 11.28
CA LEU A 20 6.28 8.21 11.71
C LEU A 20 7.34 7.39 12.46
N ARG A 21 8.60 7.38 12.00
CA ARG A 21 9.71 6.68 12.66
C ARG A 21 9.95 7.22 14.07
N ARG A 22 9.95 8.54 14.25
CA ARG A 22 10.11 9.18 15.56
C ARG A 22 8.97 8.81 16.50
N ARG A 23 7.74 8.86 16.01
CA ARG A 23 6.53 8.51 16.79
C ARG A 23 6.52 7.04 17.18
N ALA A 24 6.79 6.15 16.24
CA ALA A 24 6.90 4.71 16.48
C ALA A 24 8.03 4.40 17.46
N GLY A 25 9.21 4.99 17.27
CA GLY A 25 10.34 4.83 18.18
C GLY A 25 10.06 5.30 19.61
N ALA A 26 9.33 6.40 19.78
CA ALA A 26 8.90 6.87 21.11
C ALA A 26 7.91 5.90 21.80
N ALA A 27 7.24 5.03 21.03
CA ALA A 27 6.39 3.96 21.52
C ALA A 27 7.11 2.59 21.59
N GLY A 28 8.43 2.55 21.37
CA GLY A 28 9.21 1.31 21.38
C GLY A 28 8.92 0.39 20.17
N MET A 29 8.48 0.96 19.05
CA MET A 29 8.09 0.21 17.86
C MET A 29 9.07 0.38 16.70
N GLU A 30 9.24 -0.70 15.94
CA GLU A 30 9.92 -0.69 14.64
C GLU A 30 8.93 -0.67 13.47
N LEU A 31 9.41 -0.20 12.31
CA LEU A 31 8.62 -0.05 11.10
C LEU A 31 9.27 -0.79 9.93
N THR A 32 8.49 -1.63 9.23
CA THR A 32 8.76 -1.98 7.83
C THR A 32 8.22 -0.87 6.93
N VAL A 33 9.04 -0.31 6.05
CA VAL A 33 8.60 0.63 5.01
C VAL A 33 8.04 -0.16 3.82
N VAL A 34 6.74 -0.03 3.56
CA VAL A 34 6.05 -0.79 2.52
C VAL A 34 6.01 -0.02 1.20
N LEU A 35 6.68 -0.56 0.17
CA LEU A 35 6.91 0.09 -1.13
C LEU A 35 6.02 -0.43 -2.27
N LYS A 36 5.15 -1.42 -2.00
CA LYS A 36 4.28 -2.01 -3.03
C LYS A 36 3.34 -0.99 -3.69
N GLY A 37 2.93 0.05 -2.94
CA GLY A 37 2.05 1.12 -3.42
C GLY A 37 2.67 1.99 -4.52
N VAL A 38 4.00 1.94 -4.65
CA VAL A 38 4.77 2.66 -5.67
C VAL A 38 5.51 1.71 -6.60
N ALA A 39 5.04 0.46 -6.73
CA ALA A 39 5.65 -0.58 -7.57
C ALA A 39 7.15 -0.81 -7.31
N GLY A 40 7.57 -0.62 -6.05
CA GLY A 40 8.96 -0.75 -5.64
C GLY A 40 9.90 0.26 -6.31
N ASP A 41 9.43 1.48 -6.50
CA ASP A 41 10.21 2.57 -7.09
C ASP A 41 11.56 2.76 -6.38
N LEU A 42 12.65 2.67 -7.15
CA LEU A 42 14.01 2.62 -6.61
C LEU A 42 14.50 3.97 -6.08
N ARG A 43 13.99 5.10 -6.60
CA ARG A 43 14.37 6.41 -6.09
C ARG A 43 13.67 6.67 -4.76
N ILE A 44 12.38 6.34 -4.66
CA ILE A 44 11.66 6.40 -3.38
C ILE A 44 12.31 5.47 -2.35
N ALA A 45 12.61 4.23 -2.72
CA ALA A 45 13.28 3.27 -1.85
C ALA A 45 14.62 3.84 -1.32
N ARG A 46 15.45 4.37 -2.22
CA ARG A 46 16.74 4.99 -1.88
C ARG A 46 16.57 6.12 -0.86
N SER A 47 15.69 7.09 -1.14
CA SER A 47 15.49 8.24 -0.27
C SER A 47 15.04 7.83 1.14
N LEU A 48 14.16 6.84 1.25
CA LEU A 48 13.69 6.35 2.55
C LEU A 48 14.76 5.55 3.31
N ILE A 49 15.58 4.77 2.60
CA ILE A 49 16.71 4.04 3.19
C ILE A 49 17.79 5.02 3.70
N GLU A 50 18.13 6.03 2.90
CA GLU A 50 19.08 7.09 3.28
C GLU A 50 18.56 7.90 4.48
N ALA A 51 17.25 8.09 4.60
CA ALA A 51 16.60 8.68 5.78
C ALA A 51 16.54 7.74 7.02
N GLY A 52 17.03 6.50 6.89
CA GLY A 52 17.19 5.55 7.99
C GLY A 52 16.21 4.38 8.02
N ALA A 53 15.51 4.06 6.92
CA ALA A 53 14.72 2.84 6.82
C ALA A 53 15.61 1.60 6.83
N ARG A 54 15.49 0.77 7.88
CA ARG A 54 16.28 -0.45 8.07
C ARG A 54 15.64 -1.69 7.46
N GLU A 55 14.32 -1.67 7.31
CA GLU A 55 13.54 -2.76 6.76
C GLU A 55 12.52 -2.24 5.74
N ILE A 56 12.46 -2.89 4.57
CA ILE A 56 11.54 -2.57 3.49
C ILE A 56 10.70 -3.79 3.13
N GLY A 57 9.45 -3.56 2.75
CA GLY A 57 8.49 -4.60 2.42
C GLY A 57 7.86 -4.40 1.05
N ASP A 58 7.73 -5.48 0.29
CA ASP A 58 7.01 -5.49 -0.99
C ASP A 58 6.25 -6.80 -1.19
N SER A 59 5.25 -6.79 -2.06
CA SER A 59 4.47 -7.97 -2.45
C SER A 59 5.01 -8.68 -3.70
N ARG A 60 5.98 -8.08 -4.41
CA ARG A 60 6.60 -8.61 -5.63
C ARG A 60 8.05 -9.00 -5.37
N SER A 61 8.41 -10.25 -5.65
CA SER A 61 9.79 -10.74 -5.51
C SER A 61 10.73 -10.04 -6.50
N GLU A 62 10.21 -9.58 -7.64
CA GLU A 62 10.95 -8.76 -8.61
C GLU A 62 11.42 -7.45 -8.00
N ASN A 63 10.61 -6.83 -7.13
CA ASN A 63 10.99 -5.61 -6.42
C ASN A 63 12.05 -5.91 -5.38
N LEU A 64 11.85 -6.98 -4.58
CA LEU A 64 12.83 -7.41 -3.59
C LEU A 64 14.19 -7.79 -4.20
N HIS A 65 14.18 -8.39 -5.40
CA HIS A 65 15.40 -8.69 -6.15
C HIS A 65 16.17 -7.42 -6.51
N ARG A 66 15.48 -6.40 -7.03
CA ARG A 66 16.10 -5.09 -7.33
C ARG A 66 16.62 -4.42 -6.07
N PHE A 67 15.90 -4.52 -4.96
CA PHE A 67 16.36 -4.00 -3.67
C PHE A 67 17.59 -4.74 -3.15
N GLN A 68 17.65 -6.07 -3.29
CA GLN A 68 18.84 -6.84 -2.92
C GLN A 68 20.10 -6.34 -3.61
N GLN A 69 20.02 -6.07 -4.90
CA GLN A 69 21.16 -5.65 -5.71
C GLN A 69 21.64 -4.25 -5.34
N LEU A 70 20.72 -3.34 -5.02
CA LEU A 70 21.03 -1.93 -4.80
C LEU A 70 21.18 -1.53 -3.33
N PHE A 71 20.53 -2.27 -2.43
CA PHE A 71 20.45 -2.01 -1.00
C PHE A 71 20.65 -3.30 -0.19
N PRO A 72 21.77 -4.03 -0.36
CA PRO A 72 21.97 -5.36 0.24
C PRO A 72 21.98 -5.37 1.78
N ALA A 73 22.25 -4.22 2.40
CA ALA A 73 22.24 -4.08 3.86
C ALA A 73 20.84 -3.84 4.46
N THR A 74 19.84 -3.54 3.61
CA THR A 74 18.46 -3.29 4.06
C THR A 74 17.69 -4.61 4.12
N ARG A 75 17.06 -4.88 5.27
CA ARG A 75 16.27 -6.10 5.46
C ARG A 75 15.02 -6.07 4.59
N ARG A 76 14.71 -7.18 3.92
CA ARG A 76 13.63 -7.29 2.94
C ARG A 76 12.55 -8.24 3.41
N VAL A 77 11.31 -7.75 3.43
CA VAL A 77 10.13 -8.53 3.84
C VAL A 77 9.24 -8.80 2.63
N LEU A 78 8.97 -10.08 2.36
CA LEU A 78 7.93 -10.46 1.41
C LEU A 78 6.57 -10.40 2.08
N LEU A 79 5.77 -9.39 1.71
CA LEU A 79 4.44 -9.13 2.27
C LEU A 79 3.36 -10.07 1.74
N ARG A 80 3.52 -10.57 0.51
CA ARG A 80 2.59 -11.54 -0.08
C ARG A 80 2.97 -12.95 0.40
N LEU A 81 1.99 -13.80 0.66
CA LEU A 81 2.25 -15.21 0.95
C LEU A 81 3.08 -15.87 -0.18
N PRO A 82 4.13 -16.63 0.15
CA PRO A 82 4.95 -17.31 -0.84
C PRO A 82 4.14 -18.26 -1.71
N SER A 83 4.37 -18.20 -3.01
CA SER A 83 3.78 -19.15 -3.98
C SER A 83 4.73 -20.33 -4.16
N LEU A 84 4.23 -21.56 -4.08
CA LEU A 84 5.04 -22.79 -4.18
C LEU A 84 5.99 -22.81 -5.39
N GLY A 85 5.48 -22.39 -6.57
CA GLY A 85 6.26 -22.37 -7.80
C GLY A 85 7.40 -21.34 -7.87
N ARG A 86 7.52 -20.45 -6.87
CA ARG A 86 8.55 -19.39 -6.81
C ARG A 86 9.38 -19.42 -5.53
N LEU A 87 9.32 -20.50 -4.75
CA LEU A 87 9.98 -20.54 -3.43
C LEU A 87 11.48 -20.33 -3.51
N ALA A 88 12.17 -20.92 -4.49
CA ALA A 88 13.61 -20.73 -4.67
C ALA A 88 13.99 -19.27 -4.96
N GLU A 89 13.17 -18.57 -5.76
CA GLU A 89 13.36 -17.15 -6.02
C GLU A 89 13.10 -16.31 -4.77
N ILE A 90 12.00 -16.59 -4.06
CA ILE A 90 11.62 -15.89 -2.83
C ILE A 90 12.70 -16.05 -1.76
N ALA A 91 13.19 -17.29 -1.57
CA ALA A 91 14.28 -17.65 -0.68
C ALA A 91 15.57 -16.85 -0.96
N ALA A 92 15.83 -16.53 -2.23
CA ALA A 92 17.03 -15.78 -2.60
C ALA A 92 16.93 -14.28 -2.27
N VAL A 93 15.73 -13.71 -2.24
CA VAL A 93 15.54 -12.23 -2.23
C VAL A 93 14.87 -11.68 -0.98
N ALA A 94 14.21 -12.50 -0.17
CA ALA A 94 13.52 -12.09 1.05
C ALA A 94 14.28 -12.59 2.29
N ASP A 95 14.50 -11.70 3.25
CA ASP A 95 15.09 -12.06 4.54
C ASP A 95 14.02 -12.60 5.51
N LEU A 96 12.78 -12.12 5.35
CA LEU A 96 11.59 -12.52 6.12
C LEU A 96 10.41 -12.74 5.16
N SER A 97 9.64 -13.82 5.34
CA SER A 97 8.38 -14.04 4.60
C SER A 97 7.20 -14.33 5.51
N LEU A 98 6.03 -13.81 5.12
CA LEU A 98 4.76 -14.03 5.80
C LEU A 98 4.17 -15.39 5.37
N ASN A 99 3.78 -16.24 6.32
CA ASN A 99 3.33 -17.60 6.02
C ASN A 99 2.09 -18.01 6.83
N THR A 100 1.23 -18.81 6.19
CA THR A 100 -0.03 -19.32 6.75
C THR A 100 -0.27 -20.81 6.44
N GLU A 101 0.62 -21.45 5.66
CA GLU A 101 0.38 -22.77 5.08
C GLU A 101 1.49 -23.77 5.42
N VAL A 102 1.11 -24.93 5.99
CA VAL A 102 2.04 -26.01 6.34
C VAL A 102 2.83 -26.49 5.13
N LYS A 103 2.16 -26.69 3.99
CA LYS A 103 2.79 -27.16 2.76
C LYS A 103 3.81 -26.17 2.22
N THR A 104 3.51 -24.86 2.31
CA THR A 104 4.42 -23.80 1.91
C THR A 104 5.66 -23.76 2.80
N LEU A 105 5.50 -23.87 4.13
CA LEU A 105 6.62 -23.95 5.07
C LEU A 105 7.51 -25.16 4.81
N ALA A 106 6.92 -26.35 4.66
CA ALA A 106 7.68 -27.57 4.37
C ALA A 106 8.46 -27.47 3.04
N SER A 107 7.87 -26.84 2.03
CA SER A 107 8.53 -26.64 0.73
C SER A 107 9.57 -25.52 0.77
N LEU A 108 9.34 -24.47 1.57
CA LEU A 108 10.32 -23.40 1.76
C LEU A 108 11.55 -23.93 2.49
N HIS A 109 11.35 -24.77 3.51
CA HIS A 109 12.41 -25.43 4.27
C HIS A 109 13.38 -26.20 3.37
N SER A 110 12.90 -26.87 2.32
CA SER A 110 13.74 -27.67 1.42
C SER A 110 14.57 -26.85 0.44
N VAL A 111 14.27 -25.56 0.27
CA VAL A 111 14.98 -24.67 -0.68
C VAL A 111 15.80 -23.57 -0.01
N VAL A 112 15.81 -23.50 1.33
CA VAL A 112 16.57 -22.52 2.11
C VAL A 112 17.56 -23.20 3.03
N GLN A 113 18.70 -22.56 3.27
CA GLN A 113 19.61 -22.96 4.36
C GLN A 113 19.18 -22.35 5.69
N ARG A 114 18.79 -21.07 5.67
CA ARG A 114 18.17 -20.35 6.78
C ARG A 114 17.21 -19.32 6.23
N HIS A 115 16.02 -19.21 6.81
CA HIS A 115 15.02 -18.23 6.41
C HIS A 115 14.15 -17.83 7.59
N GLU A 116 13.83 -16.54 7.72
CA GLU A 116 12.95 -16.07 8.78
C GLU A 116 11.48 -16.07 8.35
N VAL A 117 10.62 -16.44 9.30
CA VAL A 117 9.19 -16.61 9.08
C VAL A 117 8.40 -15.73 10.04
N MET A 118 7.46 -14.98 9.47
CA MET A 118 6.35 -14.36 10.20
C MET A 118 5.11 -15.22 10.03
N LEU A 119 4.60 -15.79 11.13
CA LEU A 119 3.31 -16.48 11.11
C LEU A 119 2.19 -15.45 11.16
N MET A 120 1.25 -15.54 10.22
CA MET A 120 0.14 -14.58 10.12
C MET A 120 -1.11 -15.15 10.78
N ILE A 121 -1.79 -14.31 11.57
CA ILE A 121 -3.02 -14.63 12.30
C ILE A 121 -4.13 -13.74 11.74
N ASP A 122 -5.27 -14.35 11.41
CA ASP A 122 -6.45 -13.62 10.97
C ASP A 122 -7.26 -13.19 12.20
N LEU A 123 -7.41 -11.88 12.36
CA LEU A 123 -8.20 -11.26 13.43
C LEU A 123 -9.42 -10.52 12.88
N GLY A 124 -9.92 -10.99 11.73
CA GLY A 124 -11.19 -10.62 11.13
C GLY A 124 -11.10 -9.94 9.76
N ASP A 125 -9.91 -9.81 9.15
CA ASP A 125 -9.80 -9.25 7.78
C ASP A 125 -10.22 -10.29 6.72
N LEU A 126 -10.26 -11.58 7.08
CA LEU A 126 -10.70 -12.69 6.22
C LEU A 126 -9.88 -12.85 4.93
N ARG A 127 -8.65 -12.31 4.92
CA ARG A 127 -7.77 -12.25 3.75
C ARG A 127 -6.65 -13.29 3.82
N GLU A 128 -5.79 -13.16 4.80
CA GLU A 128 -4.73 -14.09 5.12
C GLU A 128 -4.57 -14.20 6.63
N GLY A 129 -4.06 -15.34 7.04
CA GLY A 129 -3.85 -15.66 8.44
C GLY A 129 -4.54 -16.96 8.78
N VAL A 130 -4.08 -17.57 9.86
CA VAL A 130 -4.77 -18.72 10.46
C VAL A 130 -5.48 -18.27 11.73
N ASP A 131 -6.45 -19.06 12.16
CA ASP A 131 -6.99 -18.98 13.52
C ASP A 131 -6.00 -19.56 14.55
N GLU A 132 -6.37 -19.60 15.82
CA GLU A 132 -5.50 -20.09 16.90
C GLU A 132 -5.13 -21.58 16.74
N ALA A 133 -6.08 -22.39 16.29
CA ALA A 133 -5.86 -23.82 16.04
C ALA A 133 -4.87 -24.02 14.88
N GLY A 134 -5.04 -23.28 13.79
CA GLY A 134 -4.11 -23.26 12.67
C GLY A 134 -2.75 -22.70 13.07
N LEU A 135 -2.67 -21.68 13.94
CA LEU A 135 -1.40 -21.16 14.45
C LEU A 135 -0.63 -22.25 15.20
N THR A 136 -1.33 -22.98 16.06
CA THR A 136 -0.78 -24.13 16.78
C THR A 136 -0.29 -25.22 15.81
N GLN A 137 -1.02 -25.48 14.73
CA GLN A 137 -0.60 -26.43 13.69
C GLN A 137 0.66 -25.96 12.95
N LEU A 138 0.72 -24.69 12.54
CA LEU A 138 1.90 -24.10 11.89
C LEU A 138 3.11 -24.14 12.82
N ALA A 139 2.92 -23.80 14.10
CA ALA A 139 3.98 -23.84 15.11
C ALA A 139 4.54 -25.26 15.29
N ARG A 140 3.69 -26.28 15.41
CA ARG A 140 4.12 -27.70 15.48
C ARG A 140 4.84 -28.16 14.22
N CYS A 141 4.50 -27.62 13.06
CA CYS A 141 5.21 -27.88 11.81
C CYS A 141 6.59 -27.23 11.84
N CYS A 142 6.68 -25.92 12.09
CA CYS A 142 7.93 -25.16 12.12
C CYS A 142 8.98 -25.73 13.09
N ARG A 143 8.57 -26.29 14.23
CA ARG A 143 9.51 -26.97 15.16
C ARG A 143 10.31 -28.12 14.53
N ARG A 144 9.83 -28.68 13.42
CA ARG A 144 10.47 -29.78 12.69
C ARG A 144 11.26 -29.31 11.46
N LEU A 145 11.30 -28.00 11.21
CA LEU A 145 11.89 -27.40 10.01
C LEU A 145 13.10 -26.54 10.41
N PRO A 146 14.28 -27.12 10.65
CA PRO A 146 15.44 -26.40 11.24
C PRO A 146 15.98 -25.25 10.38
N ASN A 147 15.72 -25.26 9.07
CA ASN A 147 16.11 -24.17 8.17
C ASN A 147 15.17 -22.95 8.28
N LEU A 148 14.05 -23.06 8.99
CA LEU A 148 13.10 -21.97 9.21
C LEU A 148 13.20 -21.47 10.65
N ARG A 149 13.27 -20.16 10.82
CA ARG A 149 13.27 -19.50 12.11
C ARG A 149 12.02 -18.64 12.25
N VAL A 150 11.09 -19.04 13.12
CA VAL A 150 9.92 -18.21 13.45
C VAL A 150 10.39 -17.04 14.31
N THR A 151 10.56 -15.86 13.69
CA THR A 151 11.03 -14.64 14.37
C THR A 151 9.91 -13.63 14.57
N ALA A 152 8.73 -13.85 13.98
CA ALA A 152 7.64 -12.91 14.06
C ALA A 152 6.25 -13.56 14.06
N ALA A 153 5.31 -12.85 14.68
CA ALA A 153 3.88 -13.06 14.53
C ALA A 153 3.24 -11.76 14.02
N GLY A 154 2.21 -11.86 13.20
CA GLY A 154 1.58 -10.66 12.65
C GLY A 154 0.14 -10.88 12.25
N THR A 155 -0.56 -9.77 12.05
CA THR A 155 -1.94 -9.76 11.53
C THR A 155 -2.08 -8.68 10.46
N ASN A 156 -3.17 -8.69 9.70
CA ASN A 156 -3.50 -7.63 8.76
C ASN A 156 -4.94 -7.15 8.98
N PHE A 157 -5.18 -5.87 8.71
CA PHE A 157 -6.47 -5.21 8.90
C PHE A 157 -6.82 -4.35 7.70
N SER A 158 -8.11 -4.04 7.56
CA SER A 158 -8.69 -3.04 6.65
C SER A 158 -8.36 -3.21 5.16
N CYS A 159 -7.83 -4.36 4.73
CA CYS A 159 -7.40 -4.53 3.35
C CYS A 159 -8.39 -5.30 2.49
N PHE A 160 -9.15 -6.22 3.06
CA PHE A 160 -10.17 -6.98 2.33
C PHE A 160 -11.55 -6.74 2.93
N ALA A 161 -11.79 -7.19 4.16
CA ALA A 161 -13.10 -7.09 4.81
C ALA A 161 -13.31 -5.78 5.60
N GLY A 162 -12.35 -4.84 5.57
CA GLY A 162 -12.48 -3.58 6.30
C GLY A 162 -12.35 -3.75 7.82
N ALA A 163 -11.75 -4.85 8.28
CA ALA A 163 -11.62 -5.12 9.71
C ALA A 163 -10.83 -4.02 10.41
N VAL A 164 -11.36 -3.56 11.53
CA VAL A 164 -10.75 -2.49 12.35
C VAL A 164 -9.75 -3.11 13.33
N PRO A 165 -8.52 -2.57 13.45
CA PRO A 165 -7.64 -2.87 14.57
C PRO A 165 -8.22 -2.28 15.85
N THR A 166 -8.40 -3.11 16.87
CA THR A 166 -8.80 -2.68 18.21
C THR A 166 -7.74 -3.07 19.23
N VAL A 167 -7.77 -2.43 20.40
CA VAL A 167 -6.84 -2.75 21.50
C VAL A 167 -6.99 -4.22 21.89
N GLU A 168 -8.20 -4.75 21.93
CA GLU A 168 -8.50 -6.14 22.29
C GLU A 168 -7.91 -7.12 21.28
N LYS A 169 -8.09 -6.87 19.97
CA LYS A 169 -7.52 -7.73 18.92
C LYS A 169 -6.00 -7.72 18.95
N LEU A 170 -5.39 -6.56 19.15
CA LEU A 170 -3.94 -6.44 19.23
C LEU A 170 -3.37 -7.03 20.52
N ALA A 171 -4.08 -6.92 21.65
CA ALA A 171 -3.69 -7.59 22.89
C ALA A 171 -3.80 -9.12 22.72
N HIS A 172 -4.81 -9.60 22.00
CA HIS A 172 -4.92 -11.01 21.63
C HIS A 172 -3.73 -11.46 20.77
N LEU A 173 -3.34 -10.69 19.74
CA LEU A 173 -2.14 -10.98 18.95
C LEU A 173 -0.88 -11.08 19.83
N ALA A 174 -0.72 -10.19 20.80
CA ALA A 174 0.39 -10.23 21.74
C ALA A 174 0.38 -11.51 22.60
N GLY A 175 -0.79 -11.92 23.09
CA GLY A 175 -0.96 -13.19 23.81
C GLY A 175 -0.57 -14.42 22.97
N LEU A 176 -0.98 -14.46 21.69
CA LEU A 176 -0.58 -15.53 20.77
C LEU A 176 0.92 -15.55 20.49
N ALA A 177 1.55 -14.37 20.42
CA ALA A 177 3.00 -14.28 20.32
C ALA A 177 3.71 -14.83 21.57
N GLU A 178 3.19 -14.57 22.78
CA GLU A 178 3.71 -15.19 24.01
C GLU A 178 3.54 -16.70 24.02
N GLN A 179 2.41 -17.22 23.51
CA GLN A 179 2.22 -18.66 23.35
C GLN A 179 3.29 -19.27 22.44
N LEU A 180 3.59 -18.64 21.30
CA LEU A 180 4.66 -19.08 20.40
C LEU A 180 6.04 -19.13 21.08
N ARG A 181 6.33 -18.19 21.99
CA ARG A 181 7.57 -18.18 22.78
C ARG A 181 7.58 -19.30 23.81
N ASN A 182 6.55 -19.37 24.65
CA ASN A 182 6.53 -20.23 25.84
C ASN A 182 6.28 -21.71 25.52
N GLU A 183 5.33 -22.00 24.62
CA GLU A 183 4.95 -23.38 24.30
C GLU A 183 5.87 -24.01 23.24
N PHE A 184 6.31 -23.22 22.25
CA PHE A 184 7.09 -23.73 21.12
C PHE A 184 8.57 -23.36 21.16
N GLY A 185 8.98 -22.47 22.06
CA GLY A 185 10.38 -22.05 22.20
C GLY A 185 10.87 -21.15 21.07
N PHE A 186 9.97 -20.52 20.31
CA PHE A 186 10.38 -19.69 19.18
C PHE A 186 10.90 -18.32 19.63
N PRO A 187 11.95 -17.78 18.99
CA PRO A 187 12.51 -16.47 19.30
C PRO A 187 11.69 -15.34 18.63
N VAL A 188 10.39 -15.27 18.92
CA VAL A 188 9.48 -14.26 18.36
C VAL A 188 9.91 -12.88 18.84
N THR A 189 10.60 -12.15 17.96
CA THR A 189 11.13 -10.81 18.22
C THR A 189 10.10 -9.75 17.83
N TRP A 190 9.39 -9.95 16.72
CA TRP A 190 8.43 -8.99 16.19
C TRP A 190 6.99 -9.46 16.37
N VAL A 191 6.16 -8.61 16.96
CA VAL A 191 4.70 -8.77 17.01
C VAL A 191 4.10 -7.63 16.20
N SER A 192 3.78 -7.94 14.95
CA SER A 192 3.42 -6.96 13.94
C SER A 192 1.93 -6.64 13.94
N GLY A 193 1.56 -5.52 14.55
CA GLY A 193 0.17 -5.09 14.80
C GLY A 193 -0.60 -4.57 13.58
N GLY A 194 -0.18 -4.91 12.37
CA GLY A 194 -0.88 -4.54 11.14
C GLY A 194 -0.15 -3.52 10.27
N ASN A 195 -0.93 -2.65 9.62
CA ASN A 195 -0.50 -1.73 8.58
C ASN A 195 -0.87 -0.27 8.92
N SER A 196 -0.98 0.62 7.93
CA SER A 196 -1.37 2.01 8.15
C SER A 196 -2.73 2.19 8.86
N SER A 197 -3.62 1.18 8.82
CA SER A 197 -4.86 1.15 9.61
C SER A 197 -4.64 1.19 11.12
N SER A 198 -3.47 0.79 11.61
CA SER A 198 -3.14 0.77 13.04
C SER A 198 -2.51 2.09 13.52
N LEU A 199 -2.22 3.02 12.61
CA LEU A 199 -1.66 4.34 12.95
C LEU A 199 -2.56 5.15 13.88
N PRO A 200 -3.91 5.17 13.77
CA PRO A 200 -4.76 5.87 14.74
C PRO A 200 -4.49 5.46 16.19
N LEU A 201 -4.29 4.16 16.47
CA LEU A 201 -3.95 3.67 17.81
C LEU A 201 -2.55 4.13 18.25
N LEU A 202 -1.58 4.17 17.34
CA LEU A 202 -0.26 4.74 17.62
C LEU A 202 -0.35 6.23 17.98
N TYR A 203 -1.16 6.99 17.24
CA TYR A 203 -1.36 8.42 17.48
C TYR A 203 -2.06 8.70 18.81
N ARG A 204 -3.03 7.88 19.18
CA ARG A 204 -3.73 7.97 20.47
C ARG A 204 -2.97 7.34 21.64
N LYS A 205 -1.82 6.70 21.39
CA LYS A 205 -1.02 5.95 22.39
C LYS A 205 -1.81 4.81 23.04
N GLU A 206 -2.65 4.14 22.25
CA GLU A 206 -3.55 3.06 22.68
C GLU A 206 -3.07 1.67 22.27
N LEU A 207 -1.91 1.56 21.62
CA LEU A 207 -1.36 0.26 21.26
C LEU A 207 -1.04 -0.56 22.52
N PRO A 208 -1.53 -1.80 22.62
CA PRO A 208 -1.32 -2.61 23.81
C PRO A 208 0.15 -3.05 23.95
N PRO A 209 0.62 -3.29 25.19
CA PRO A 209 1.93 -3.89 25.42
C PRO A 209 2.12 -5.19 24.63
N GLY A 210 3.35 -5.43 24.18
CA GLY A 210 3.71 -6.60 23.39
C GLY A 210 3.64 -6.39 21.88
N ILE A 211 2.91 -5.39 21.38
CA ILE A 211 3.00 -4.95 19.98
C ILE A 211 4.21 -4.03 19.83
N ASN A 212 5.15 -4.42 18.97
CA ASN A 212 6.42 -3.69 18.79
C ASN A 212 6.80 -3.47 17.32
N HIS A 213 5.91 -3.78 16.38
CA HIS A 213 6.22 -3.70 14.96
C HIS A 213 4.98 -3.31 14.13
N LEU A 214 5.17 -2.50 13.09
CA LEU A 214 4.13 -2.17 12.09
C LEU A 214 4.70 -2.16 10.67
N ARG A 215 3.84 -2.46 9.69
CA ARG A 215 4.21 -2.46 8.26
C ARG A 215 3.49 -1.32 7.53
N ILE A 216 4.15 -0.18 7.39
CA ILE A 216 3.50 1.06 6.97
C ILE A 216 3.83 1.41 5.53
N GLY A 217 2.78 1.64 4.73
CA GLY A 217 2.90 2.10 3.33
C GLY A 217 2.14 3.39 3.13
N GLU A 218 0.81 3.32 3.16
CA GLU A 218 -0.08 4.47 2.91
C GLU A 218 0.20 5.68 3.82
N GLY A 219 0.54 5.47 5.10
CA GLY A 219 0.92 6.58 5.99
C GLY A 219 2.18 7.31 5.55
N ILE A 220 3.16 6.60 4.98
CA ILE A 220 4.38 7.21 4.44
C ILE A 220 4.09 7.87 3.09
N LEU A 221 3.39 7.16 2.20
CA LEU A 221 3.18 7.55 0.81
C LEU A 221 2.16 8.69 0.65
N LEU A 222 1.05 8.63 1.38
CA LEU A 222 -0.09 9.54 1.23
C LEU A 222 -0.40 10.33 2.51
N GLY A 223 0.37 10.13 3.58
CA GLY A 223 0.12 10.79 4.87
C GLY A 223 -1.17 10.34 5.55
N ARG A 224 -1.82 9.27 5.06
CA ARG A 224 -3.17 8.86 5.47
C ARG A 224 -3.18 7.53 6.21
N GLU A 225 -4.15 7.37 7.10
CA GLU A 225 -4.53 6.06 7.62
C GLU A 225 -5.51 5.34 6.66
N THR A 226 -5.51 4.00 6.66
CA THR A 226 -6.22 3.19 5.65
C THR A 226 -7.73 3.09 5.89
N MET A 227 -8.21 3.22 7.12
CA MET A 227 -9.62 2.93 7.43
C MET A 227 -10.58 3.99 6.92
N ALA A 228 -10.31 5.27 7.23
CA ALA A 228 -11.14 6.39 6.81
C ALA A 228 -10.48 7.22 5.70
N GLY A 229 -9.26 6.85 5.28
CA GLY A 229 -8.49 7.61 4.30
C GLY A 229 -8.13 9.00 4.80
N THR A 230 -8.11 9.22 6.12
CA THR A 230 -7.93 10.54 6.72
C THR A 230 -6.45 10.90 6.81
N LEU A 231 -6.13 12.17 6.56
CA LEU A 231 -4.78 12.68 6.69
C LEU A 231 -4.40 12.70 8.17
N LEU A 232 -3.24 12.13 8.51
CA LEU A 232 -2.76 12.07 9.89
C LEU A 232 -2.10 13.40 10.31
N PRO A 233 -2.20 13.78 11.61
CA PRO A 233 -1.85 15.10 12.14
C PRO A 233 -0.45 15.70 11.97
N ASP A 234 0.43 15.26 11.08
CA ASP A 234 1.78 15.83 10.97
C ASP A 234 2.44 15.35 9.67
N LEU A 235 1.62 14.73 8.82
CA LEU A 235 2.03 14.10 7.59
C LEU A 235 1.50 14.91 6.42
N ARG A 236 2.24 14.85 5.33
CA ARG A 236 1.96 15.49 4.06
C ARG A 236 1.14 14.55 3.19
N GLY A 237 0.04 15.07 2.65
CA GLY A 237 -0.84 14.37 1.70
C GLY A 237 -0.54 14.66 0.24
N ASP A 238 0.47 15.48 -0.04
CA ASP A 238 0.79 16.05 -1.35
C ASP A 238 2.16 15.58 -1.86
N ALA A 239 2.64 14.41 -1.40
CA ALA A 239 3.84 13.78 -1.94
C ALA A 239 3.69 13.35 -3.42
N PHE A 240 2.45 13.17 -3.87
CA PHE A 240 2.11 12.78 -5.24
C PHE A 240 1.09 13.75 -5.83
N VAL A 241 1.37 14.26 -7.03
CA VAL A 241 0.45 15.11 -7.79
C VAL A 241 0.35 14.58 -9.22
N VAL A 242 -0.85 14.31 -9.71
CA VAL A 242 -1.08 13.85 -11.08
C VAL A 242 -1.36 15.05 -11.96
N GLU A 243 -0.75 15.11 -13.13
CA GLU A 243 -1.05 16.10 -14.17
C GLU A 243 -1.55 15.41 -15.43
N ALA A 244 -2.71 15.85 -15.91
CA ALA A 244 -3.26 15.46 -17.20
C ALA A 244 -3.64 16.71 -18.01
N GLU A 245 -3.58 16.57 -19.33
CA GLU A 245 -3.73 17.68 -20.29
C GLU A 245 -5.14 17.72 -20.89
N VAL A 246 -5.71 18.91 -20.96
CA VAL A 246 -6.97 19.18 -21.67
C VAL A 246 -6.74 19.05 -23.17
N ILE A 247 -7.29 17.99 -23.75
CA ILE A 247 -7.23 17.71 -25.20
C ILE A 247 -8.53 18.10 -25.93
N GLN A 248 -9.61 18.35 -25.19
CA GLN A 248 -10.86 18.87 -25.73
C GLN A 248 -11.55 19.78 -24.72
N ALA A 249 -12.19 20.85 -25.20
CA ALA A 249 -13.06 21.73 -24.42
C ALA A 249 -14.33 22.08 -25.22
N GLN A 250 -15.48 21.51 -24.83
CA GLN A 250 -16.75 21.67 -25.55
C GLN A 250 -17.92 21.95 -24.61
N ARG A 251 -18.98 22.62 -25.10
CA ARG A 251 -20.24 22.70 -24.35
C ARG A 251 -21.00 21.38 -24.48
N LYS A 252 -21.55 20.87 -23.38
CA LYS A 252 -22.38 19.65 -23.36
C LYS A 252 -23.65 19.89 -22.55
N PRO A 253 -24.76 19.19 -22.89
CA PRO A 253 -25.96 19.16 -22.06
C PRO A 253 -25.68 18.48 -20.71
N ALA A 254 -26.62 18.59 -19.78
CA ALA A 254 -26.52 17.96 -18.46
C ALA A 254 -26.67 16.43 -18.49
N ARG A 255 -27.46 15.91 -19.42
CA ARG A 255 -27.82 14.49 -19.50
C ARG A 255 -27.63 13.94 -20.91
N THR A 256 -27.43 12.64 -21.00
CA THR A 256 -27.43 11.89 -22.25
C THR A 256 -28.84 11.85 -22.84
N GLU A 257 -28.94 11.92 -24.16
CA GLU A 257 -30.19 11.72 -24.89
C GLU A 257 -30.44 10.22 -25.11
N GLY A 258 -31.71 9.79 -25.01
CA GLY A 258 -32.11 8.41 -25.28
C GLY A 258 -31.87 7.41 -24.15
N GLU A 259 -32.03 6.12 -24.46
CA GLU A 259 -31.85 5.03 -23.50
C GLU A 259 -30.37 4.85 -23.16
N THR A 260 -30.08 4.70 -21.86
CA THR A 260 -28.71 4.46 -21.38
C THR A 260 -28.42 2.96 -21.32
N GLY A 261 -27.47 2.52 -22.15
CA GLY A 261 -26.91 1.17 -22.15
C GLY A 261 -25.76 0.99 -21.14
N LEU A 262 -24.96 -0.06 -21.35
CA LEU A 262 -23.73 -0.31 -20.59
C LEU A 262 -22.55 0.49 -21.16
N ASP A 263 -21.59 0.85 -20.31
CA ASP A 263 -20.30 1.42 -20.72
C ASP A 263 -19.34 0.34 -21.24
N ALA A 264 -18.14 0.78 -21.66
CA ALA A 264 -17.07 -0.09 -22.15
C ALA A 264 -16.56 -1.11 -21.13
N PHE A 265 -16.98 -1.01 -19.87
CA PHE A 265 -16.63 -1.92 -18.78
C PHE A 265 -17.83 -2.74 -18.28
N GLY A 266 -18.93 -2.75 -19.03
CA GLY A 266 -20.14 -3.51 -18.70
C GLY A 266 -20.93 -2.93 -17.52
N ARG A 267 -20.69 -1.68 -17.14
CA ARG A 267 -21.38 -1.00 -16.04
C ARG A 267 -22.48 -0.11 -16.59
N ARG A 268 -23.59 0.04 -15.86
CA ARG A 268 -24.54 1.12 -16.14
C ARG A 268 -23.88 2.43 -15.66
N PRO A 269 -23.65 3.43 -16.53
CA PRO A 269 -22.96 4.65 -16.14
C PRO A 269 -23.72 5.37 -15.03
N VAL A 270 -23.03 5.67 -13.94
CA VAL A 270 -23.49 6.59 -12.90
C VAL A 270 -22.37 7.61 -12.73
N PHE A 271 -22.65 8.85 -13.10
CA PHE A 271 -21.72 9.97 -12.92
C PHE A 271 -22.43 11.09 -12.16
N PRO A 272 -21.68 11.94 -11.43
CA PRO A 272 -22.25 13.11 -10.78
C PRO A 272 -23.09 13.94 -11.75
N GLU A 273 -24.25 14.40 -11.30
CA GLU A 273 -25.03 15.36 -12.09
C GLU A 273 -24.22 16.65 -12.24
N ALA A 274 -24.23 17.19 -13.45
CA ALA A 274 -23.56 18.44 -13.77
C ALA A 274 -24.41 19.26 -14.71
N GLU A 275 -24.57 20.55 -14.40
CA GLU A 275 -25.32 21.49 -15.21
C GLU A 275 -24.79 21.57 -16.66
N PRO A 276 -25.63 22.00 -17.63
CA PRO A 276 -25.19 22.25 -18.99
C PRO A 276 -24.06 23.29 -18.99
N GLY A 277 -22.94 22.98 -19.65
CA GLY A 277 -21.78 23.83 -19.53
C GLY A 277 -20.55 23.27 -20.22
N TRP A 278 -19.39 23.80 -19.85
CA TRP A 278 -18.13 23.33 -20.40
C TRP A 278 -17.79 21.94 -19.85
N ARG A 279 -17.33 21.09 -20.76
CA ARG A 279 -16.71 19.80 -20.46
C ARG A 279 -15.31 19.75 -21.06
N ALA A 280 -14.38 19.25 -20.27
CA ALA A 280 -13.05 18.90 -20.76
C ALA A 280 -12.88 17.39 -20.89
N LEU A 281 -12.16 16.97 -21.93
CA LEU A 281 -11.52 15.66 -21.93
C LEU A 281 -10.04 15.84 -21.59
N LEU A 282 -9.56 14.99 -20.69
CA LEU A 282 -8.14 14.89 -20.38
C LEU A 282 -7.54 13.63 -20.98
N ASN A 283 -6.25 13.65 -21.30
CA ASN A 283 -5.49 12.50 -21.79
C ASN A 283 -5.08 11.51 -20.69
N ILE A 284 -5.99 11.19 -19.78
CA ILE A 284 -5.82 10.16 -18.74
C ILE A 284 -7.13 9.38 -18.62
N GLY A 285 -7.09 8.06 -18.58
CA GLY A 285 -8.30 7.24 -18.46
C GLY A 285 -8.16 6.08 -17.48
N HIS A 286 -9.14 5.19 -17.48
CA HIS A 286 -9.14 3.99 -16.65
C HIS A 286 -8.02 2.98 -16.97
N GLN A 287 -7.37 3.08 -18.15
CA GLN A 287 -6.15 2.32 -18.43
C GLN A 287 -4.95 2.82 -17.60
N ASP A 288 -4.93 4.12 -17.27
CA ASP A 288 -3.86 4.73 -16.50
C ASP A 288 -4.13 4.66 -14.99
N SER A 289 -5.38 4.96 -14.59
CA SER A 289 -5.78 5.05 -13.20
C SER A 289 -7.29 4.91 -13.01
N PRO A 290 -7.76 4.26 -11.94
CA PRO A 290 -9.10 4.49 -11.40
C PRO A 290 -9.34 5.99 -11.22
N LEU A 291 -10.28 6.53 -12.00
CA LEU A 291 -10.54 7.97 -12.02
C LEU A 291 -11.25 8.44 -10.73
N ASN A 292 -12.07 7.59 -10.12
CA ASN A 292 -12.77 7.91 -8.87
C ASN A 292 -11.84 8.13 -7.67
N GLY A 293 -10.57 7.74 -7.77
CA GLY A 293 -9.56 8.06 -6.77
C GLY A 293 -8.70 9.30 -7.09
N LEU A 294 -9.04 10.06 -8.13
CA LEU A 294 -8.39 11.33 -8.46
C LEU A 294 -9.27 12.50 -8.03
N THR A 295 -8.76 13.31 -7.10
CA THR A 295 -9.45 14.53 -6.65
C THR A 295 -8.83 15.76 -7.31
N PRO A 296 -9.58 16.56 -8.09
CA PRO A 296 -9.06 17.80 -8.67
C PRO A 296 -8.48 18.73 -7.59
N LEU A 297 -7.30 19.29 -7.86
CA LEU A 297 -6.64 20.28 -6.99
C LEU A 297 -6.88 21.71 -7.47
N ASP A 298 -7.14 21.88 -8.77
CA ASP A 298 -7.40 23.19 -9.37
C ASP A 298 -8.90 23.53 -9.21
N PRO A 299 -9.24 24.76 -8.78
CA PRO A 299 -10.63 25.17 -8.59
C PRO A 299 -11.39 25.23 -9.92
N GLY A 300 -12.70 25.04 -9.85
CA GLY A 300 -13.61 25.11 -11.01
C GLY A 300 -13.60 23.88 -11.91
N PHE A 301 -13.00 22.78 -11.46
CA PHE A 301 -13.02 21.47 -12.12
C PHE A 301 -13.68 20.42 -11.24
N THR A 302 -14.65 19.70 -11.79
CA THR A 302 -15.30 18.55 -11.15
C THR A 302 -15.11 17.32 -12.01
N LEU A 303 -14.50 16.26 -11.47
CA LEU A 303 -14.35 15.00 -12.18
C LEU A 303 -15.68 14.24 -12.22
N LEU A 304 -16.17 13.98 -13.44
CA LEU A 304 -17.44 13.27 -13.64
C LEU A 304 -17.24 11.76 -13.83
N GLY A 305 -16.07 11.35 -14.31
CA GLY A 305 -15.77 9.96 -14.66
C GLY A 305 -14.91 9.89 -15.92
N GLY A 306 -15.02 8.81 -16.69
CA GLY A 306 -14.25 8.66 -17.91
C GLY A 306 -14.39 7.30 -18.59
N SER A 307 -13.59 7.10 -19.63
CA SER A 307 -13.47 5.86 -20.39
C SER A 307 -12.11 5.18 -20.14
N SER A 308 -11.73 4.23 -20.99
CA SER A 308 -10.37 3.67 -21.03
C SER A 308 -9.28 4.73 -21.15
N ASP A 309 -9.51 5.74 -21.99
CA ASP A 309 -8.46 6.67 -22.45
C ASP A 309 -8.66 8.13 -21.99
N TYR A 310 -9.85 8.47 -21.48
CA TYR A 310 -10.19 9.85 -21.16
C TYR A 310 -10.85 10.01 -19.80
N ALA A 311 -10.54 11.13 -19.15
CA ALA A 311 -11.26 11.64 -17.99
C ALA A 311 -12.10 12.82 -18.43
N VAL A 312 -13.33 12.87 -17.93
CA VAL A 312 -14.32 13.89 -18.26
C VAL A 312 -14.48 14.81 -17.06
N LEU A 313 -14.20 16.10 -17.25
CA LEU A 313 -14.43 17.12 -16.24
C LEU A 313 -15.63 18.00 -16.60
N ALA A 314 -16.44 18.37 -15.62
CA ALA A 314 -17.22 19.60 -15.69
C ALA A 314 -16.34 20.79 -15.33
N CYS A 315 -16.52 21.91 -16.05
CA CYS A 315 -15.71 23.10 -15.89
C CYS A 315 -16.61 24.33 -15.73
N GLU A 316 -16.33 25.18 -14.74
CA GLU A 316 -17.04 26.46 -14.55
C GLU A 316 -16.79 27.44 -15.70
N LYS A 317 -15.56 27.42 -16.24
CA LYS A 317 -15.11 28.26 -17.36
C LYS A 317 -14.56 27.39 -18.47
N LYS A 318 -14.49 27.92 -19.70
CA LYS A 318 -13.86 27.21 -20.83
C LYS A 318 -12.38 26.97 -20.51
N PRO A 319 -11.93 25.71 -20.39
CA PRO A 319 -10.51 25.44 -20.22
C PRO A 319 -9.78 25.63 -21.55
N ARG A 320 -8.47 25.92 -21.47
CA ARG A 320 -7.63 26.03 -22.67
C ARG A 320 -7.17 24.64 -23.11
N LEU A 321 -7.11 24.40 -24.42
CA LEU A 321 -6.41 23.21 -24.94
C LEU A 321 -4.93 23.28 -24.52
N GLY A 322 -4.36 22.14 -24.14
CA GLY A 322 -3.01 22.07 -23.59
C GLY A 322 -2.89 22.51 -22.12
N GLN A 323 -3.99 22.97 -21.49
CA GLN A 323 -3.98 23.25 -20.05
C GLN A 323 -3.77 21.97 -19.27
N ARG A 324 -2.87 22.01 -18.28
CA ARG A 324 -2.73 20.92 -17.31
C ARG A 324 -3.71 21.11 -16.16
N VAL A 325 -4.35 20.01 -15.77
CA VAL A 325 -5.19 19.92 -14.57
C VAL A 325 -4.51 18.97 -13.59
N ARG A 326 -4.45 19.39 -12.34
CA ARG A 326 -3.78 18.67 -11.25
C ARG A 326 -4.76 17.89 -10.40
N PHE A 327 -4.34 16.72 -9.94
CA PHE A 327 -5.13 15.85 -9.07
C PHE A 327 -4.29 15.29 -7.91
N SER A 328 -4.92 15.14 -6.75
CA SER A 328 -4.42 14.28 -5.67
C SER A 328 -4.93 12.86 -5.88
N PRO A 329 -4.06 11.83 -5.93
CA PRO A 329 -4.50 10.45 -5.98
C PRO A 329 -4.81 9.90 -4.57
N ASN A 330 -5.78 9.01 -4.46
CA ASN A 330 -5.90 8.09 -3.33
C ASN A 330 -4.99 6.86 -3.54
N TYR A 331 -4.99 5.91 -2.59
CA TYR A 331 -4.13 4.73 -2.67
C TYR A 331 -4.35 3.87 -3.93
N TRP A 332 -5.60 3.66 -4.34
CA TRP A 332 -5.90 2.83 -5.51
C TRP A 332 -5.40 3.48 -6.80
N SER A 333 -5.65 4.78 -6.97
CA SER A 333 -5.14 5.55 -8.10
C SER A 333 -3.61 5.61 -8.09
N LEU A 334 -2.98 5.88 -6.93
CA LEU A 334 -1.52 5.90 -6.81
C LEU A 334 -0.90 4.58 -7.28
N LEU A 335 -1.43 3.45 -6.80
CA LEU A 335 -0.94 2.13 -7.20
C LEU A 335 -0.99 1.95 -8.71
N SER A 336 -2.14 2.25 -9.34
CA SER A 336 -2.31 2.13 -10.79
C SER A 336 -1.36 3.05 -11.57
N LEU A 337 -1.27 4.33 -11.20
CA LEU A 337 -0.37 5.31 -11.82
C LEU A 337 1.09 4.86 -11.75
N MET A 338 1.52 4.34 -10.60
CA MET A 338 2.89 3.88 -10.42
C MET A 338 3.19 2.59 -11.19
N THR A 339 2.19 1.75 -11.42
CA THR A 339 2.33 0.54 -12.25
C THR A 339 2.18 0.78 -13.76
N SER A 340 1.48 1.84 -14.18
CA SER A 340 1.22 2.10 -15.59
C SER A 340 2.52 2.43 -16.34
N PRO A 341 2.80 1.79 -17.49
CA PRO A 341 3.91 2.16 -18.36
C PRO A 341 3.60 3.44 -19.18
N TYR A 342 2.34 3.88 -19.21
CA TYR A 342 1.88 5.02 -20.00
C TYR A 342 1.92 6.35 -19.22
N VAL A 343 2.07 6.29 -17.90
CA VAL A 343 2.17 7.46 -17.03
C VAL A 343 3.63 7.78 -16.76
N TYR A 344 4.05 8.99 -17.15
CA TYR A 344 5.40 9.46 -16.88
C TYR A 344 5.59 9.73 -15.37
N LYS A 345 6.74 9.33 -14.83
CA LYS A 345 7.13 9.56 -13.43
C LYS A 345 8.17 10.67 -13.39
N GLU A 346 7.84 11.77 -12.72
CA GLU A 346 8.72 12.93 -12.61
C GLU A 346 9.01 13.20 -11.15
N TYR A 347 10.27 13.19 -10.78
CA TYR A 347 10.69 13.48 -9.42
C TYR A 347 10.95 14.97 -9.31
N VAL A 348 10.35 15.59 -8.31
CA VAL A 348 10.51 17.01 -8.03
C VAL A 348 11.55 17.14 -6.94
N GLU A 349 12.61 17.89 -7.24
CA GLU A 349 13.60 18.34 -6.26
C GLU A 349 13.15 19.74 -5.81
N ASP A 350 12.94 19.91 -4.50
CA ASP A 350 12.61 21.20 -3.89
C ASP A 350 13.87 22.07 -3.71
#